data_AF-A0A329YKB9-F1
#
_entry.id   AF-A0A329YKB9-F1
#
_cell.length_a   1.000
_cell.length_b   1.000
_cell.length_c   1.000
_cell.angle_alpha   90.00
_cell.angle_beta   90.00
_cell.angle_gamma   90.00
#
_symmetry.space_group_name_H-M   'P 1'
#
loop_
_entity.id
_entity.type
_entity.pdbx_description
1 polymer ?
#
loop_
_entity_poly.entity_id
_entity_poly.type
_entity_poly.pdbx_seq_one_letter_code
_entity_poly.pdbx_strand_id
1 'polypeptide(L)'
;MMQPDFSPDMLKRFLRLRVDMMARISFPSHGRSAEKAARAELRECCHVSRQEFWDAWQGLLKNGRTRARIWTALWVDPAEFNILLTDDGGQEVRDAS
;
A
#
# COMPACT_ATOMS: atom_id res chain seq x y z
N MET A 1 -4.61 -21.21 5.51
CA MET A 1 -3.66 -20.97 4.40
C MET A 1 -2.75 -19.83 4.80
N MET A 2 -1.46 -19.92 4.49
CA MET A 2 -0.55 -18.77 4.62
C MET A 2 -1.03 -17.67 3.67
N GLN A 3 -1.27 -16.48 4.21
CA GLN A 3 -1.55 -15.30 3.40
C GLN A 3 -0.21 -14.77 2.87
N PRO A 4 -0.05 -14.53 1.55
CA PRO A 4 1.17 -13.94 1.03
C PRO A 4 1.42 -12.56 1.63
N ASP A 5 2.66 -12.28 2.04
CA ASP A 5 3.05 -11.06 2.76
C ASP A 5 2.74 -9.77 1.98
N PHE A 6 2.81 -9.82 0.64
CA PHE A 6 2.58 -8.67 -0.24
C PHE A 6 1.24 -8.77 -1.00
N SER A 7 0.31 -9.57 -0.50
CA SER A 7 -1.05 -9.69 -1.03
C SER A 7 -1.82 -8.36 -0.99
N PRO A 8 -2.86 -8.18 -1.84
CA PRO A 8 -3.73 -6.99 -1.81
C PRO A 8 -4.35 -6.72 -0.43
N ASP A 9 -4.70 -7.78 0.29
CA ASP A 9 -5.25 -7.68 1.64
C ASP A 9 -4.21 -7.21 2.68
N MET A 10 -2.95 -7.62 2.54
CA MET A 10 -1.88 -7.09 3.40
C MET A 10 -1.59 -5.63 3.09
N LEU A 11 -1.54 -5.25 1.82
CA LEU A 11 -1.36 -3.87 1.40
C LEU A 11 -2.44 -2.95 1.98
N LYS A 12 -3.72 -3.38 1.91
CA LYS A 12 -4.86 -2.69 2.54
C LYS A 12 -4.66 -2.45 4.03
N ARG A 13 -4.18 -3.45 4.77
CA ARG A 13 -3.95 -3.35 6.21
C ARG A 13 -2.86 -2.34 6.53
N PHE A 14 -1.73 -2.42 5.83
CA PHE A 14 -0.60 -1.50 6.01
C PHE A 14 -0.96 -0.06 5.64
N LEU A 15 -1.72 0.15 4.54
CA LEU A 15 -2.23 1.46 4.17
C LEU A 15 -3.07 2.09 5.29
N ARG A 16 -3.99 1.31 5.88
CA ARG A 16 -4.84 1.80 6.99
C ARG A 16 -4.02 2.16 8.22
N LEU A 17 -3.06 1.31 8.57
CA LEU A 17 -2.15 1.57 9.70
C LEU A 17 -1.32 2.84 9.48
N ARG A 18 -0.78 3.04 8.27
CA ARG A 18 0.00 4.24 7.95
C ARG A 18 -0.85 5.50 8.04
N VAL A 19 -2.06 5.47 7.50
CA VAL A 19 -3.00 6.61 7.58
C VAL A 19 -3.39 6.92 9.01
N ASP A 20 -3.69 5.91 9.83
CA ASP A 20 -4.02 6.09 11.24
C ASP A 20 -2.84 6.70 12.01
N MET A 21 -1.61 6.21 11.76
CA MET A 21 -0.39 6.81 12.32
C MET A 21 -0.24 8.28 11.91
N MET A 22 -0.35 8.60 10.61
CA MET A 22 -0.26 9.98 10.10
C MET A 22 -1.31 10.90 10.73
N ALA A 23 -2.56 10.42 10.82
CA ALA A 23 -3.64 11.18 11.42
C ALA A 23 -3.39 11.48 12.90
N ARG A 24 -2.87 10.53 13.68
CA ARG A 24 -2.58 10.70 15.10
C ARG A 24 -1.42 11.66 15.39
N ILE A 25 -0.40 11.69 14.54
CA ILE A 25 0.77 12.57 14.72
C ILE A 25 0.55 13.98 14.13
N SER A 26 -0.53 14.18 13.36
CA SER A 26 -0.87 15.51 12.85
C SER A 26 -1.27 16.45 14.00
N PHE A 27 -0.63 17.62 14.08
CA PHE A 27 -0.95 18.66 15.05
C PHE A 27 -1.51 19.90 14.34
N PRO A 28 -2.62 20.48 14.82
CA PRO A 28 -3.46 19.99 15.91
C PRO A 28 -4.28 18.75 15.49
N SER A 29 -4.41 17.77 16.40
CA SER A 29 -5.03 16.46 16.09
C SER A 29 -6.54 16.61 15.89
N HIS A 30 -7.02 16.51 14.66
CA HIS A 30 -8.41 16.84 14.33
C HIS A 30 -9.13 15.72 13.58
N GLY A 31 -9.77 14.82 14.35
CA GLY A 31 -10.93 14.00 13.97
C GLY A 31 -10.93 13.35 12.58
N ARG A 32 -12.12 13.17 11.99
CA ARG A 32 -12.30 12.53 10.66
C ARG A 32 -11.64 13.31 9.51
N SER A 33 -11.36 14.60 9.69
CA SER A 33 -10.66 15.42 8.70
C SER A 33 -9.18 15.03 8.57
N ALA A 34 -8.52 14.65 9.67
CA ALA A 34 -7.12 14.22 9.66
C ALA A 34 -6.92 12.93 8.86
N GLU A 35 -7.80 11.93 8.99
CA GLU A 35 -7.72 10.70 8.18
C GLU A 35 -7.90 11.00 6.69
N LYS A 36 -8.84 11.90 6.33
CA LYS A 36 -9.04 12.31 4.93
C LYS A 36 -7.80 13.01 4.38
N ALA A 37 -7.19 13.92 5.15
CA ALA A 37 -5.96 14.60 4.76
C ALA A 37 -4.80 13.62 4.61
N ALA A 38 -4.59 12.73 5.60
CA ALA A 38 -3.54 11.71 5.58
C ALA A 38 -3.66 10.76 4.37
N ARG A 39 -4.88 10.35 4.00
CA ARG A 39 -5.10 9.58 2.76
C ARG A 39 -4.73 10.35 1.50
N ALA A 40 -5.07 11.64 1.45
CA ALA A 40 -4.77 12.47 0.29
C ALA A 40 -3.26 12.66 0.12
N GLU A 41 -2.56 12.95 1.23
CA GLU A 41 -1.11 13.08 1.31
C GLU A 41 -0.42 11.76 0.93
N LEU A 42 -0.81 10.64 1.55
CA LEU A 42 -0.20 9.34 1.25
C LEU A 42 -0.37 8.93 -0.22
N ARG A 43 -1.54 9.21 -0.82
CA ARG A 43 -1.77 8.96 -2.25
C ARG A 43 -0.80 9.74 -3.13
N GLU A 44 -0.49 10.98 -2.77
CA GLU A 44 0.45 11.82 -3.53
C GLU A 44 1.87 11.23 -3.48
N CYS A 45 2.29 10.70 -2.32
CA CYS A 45 3.56 9.98 -2.18
C CYS A 45 3.63 8.69 -3.02
N CYS A 46 2.51 8.01 -3.23
CA CYS A 46 2.47 6.76 -4.00
C CYS A 46 2.61 6.97 -5.53
N HIS A 47 2.40 8.18 -6.04
CA HIS A 47 2.37 8.47 -7.48
C HIS A 47 1.42 7.56 -8.29
N VAL A 48 0.22 7.30 -7.75
CA VAL A 48 -0.83 6.49 -8.40
C VAL A 48 -2.10 7.31 -8.64
N SER A 49 -2.95 6.84 -9.55
CA SER A 49 -4.25 7.44 -9.78
C SER A 49 -5.17 7.29 -8.56
N ARG A 50 -6.23 8.11 -8.53
CA ARG A 50 -7.24 8.03 -7.48
C ARG A 50 -7.92 6.66 -7.41
N GLN A 51 -8.21 6.07 -8.58
CA GLN A 51 -8.88 4.78 -8.67
C GLN A 51 -7.96 3.67 -8.15
N GLU A 52 -6.70 3.62 -8.58
CA GLU A 52 -5.73 2.63 -8.11
C GLU A 52 -5.52 2.68 -6.59
N PHE A 53 -5.42 3.89 -6.03
CA PHE A 53 -5.33 4.05 -4.57
C PHE A 53 -6.59 3.55 -3.87
N TRP A 54 -7.77 3.84 -4.43
CA TRP A 54 -9.04 3.36 -3.87
C TRP A 54 -9.15 1.85 -3.94
N ASP A 55 -8.74 1.23 -5.04
CA ASP A 55 -8.72 -0.22 -5.19
C ASP A 55 -7.75 -0.86 -4.16
N ALA A 56 -6.58 -0.26 -3.93
CA ALA A 56 -5.65 -0.70 -2.89
C ALA A 56 -6.26 -0.56 -1.49
N TRP A 57 -6.98 0.55 -1.24
CA TRP A 57 -7.67 0.80 0.02
C TRP A 57 -8.80 -0.20 0.31
N GLN A 58 -9.42 -0.75 -0.73
CA GLN A 58 -10.44 -1.79 -0.64
C GLN A 58 -9.85 -3.21 -0.60
N GLY A 59 -8.59 -3.39 -1.01
CA GLY A 59 -7.93 -4.70 -1.15
C GLY A 59 -8.19 -5.36 -2.51
N LEU A 60 -8.57 -4.58 -3.52
CA LEU A 60 -8.97 -5.05 -4.85
C LEU A 60 -7.90 -4.80 -5.93
N LEU A 61 -6.84 -4.05 -5.60
CA LEU A 61 -5.77 -3.75 -6.54
C LEU A 61 -4.92 -5.00 -6.81
N LYS A 62 -5.01 -5.55 -8.03
CA LYS A 62 -4.25 -6.72 -8.45
C LYS A 62 -2.93 -6.39 -9.13
N ASN A 63 -2.89 -5.31 -9.93
CA ASN A 63 -1.73 -4.92 -10.73
C ASN A 63 -0.45 -4.87 -9.88
N GLY A 64 0.54 -5.69 -10.25
CA GLY A 64 1.75 -5.90 -9.45
C GLY A 64 2.63 -4.65 -9.40
N ARG A 65 2.79 -3.96 -10.54
CA ARG A 65 3.60 -2.74 -10.65
C ARG A 65 3.04 -1.62 -9.78
N THR A 66 1.74 -1.38 -9.82
CA THR A 66 1.07 -0.36 -9.01
C THR A 66 1.16 -0.71 -7.52
N ARG A 67 0.96 -1.99 -7.15
CA ARG A 67 1.17 -2.43 -5.76
C ARG A 67 2.59 -2.19 -5.27
N ALA A 68 3.61 -2.49 -6.08
CA ALA A 68 5.01 -2.28 -5.69
C ALA A 68 5.32 -0.80 -5.41
N ARG A 69 4.77 0.13 -6.20
CA ARG A 69 4.90 1.58 -5.95
C ARG A 69 4.30 1.98 -4.61
N ILE A 70 3.11 1.46 -4.28
CA ILE A 70 2.44 1.78 -3.02
C ILE A 70 3.23 1.18 -1.85
N TRP A 71 3.71 -0.06 -1.96
CA TRP A 71 4.58 -0.67 -0.95
C TRP A 71 5.86 0.15 -0.72
N THR A 72 6.52 0.60 -1.80
CA THR A 72 7.71 1.46 -1.71
C THR A 72 7.41 2.78 -0.98
N ALA A 73 6.26 3.40 -1.25
CA ALA A 73 5.81 4.59 -0.53
C ALA A 73 5.47 4.34 0.96
N LEU A 74 5.25 3.08 1.33
CA LEU A 74 5.16 2.59 2.71
C LEU A 74 6.51 2.17 3.29
N TRP A 75 7.62 2.47 2.60
CA TRP A 75 9.00 2.13 2.94
C TRP A 75 9.29 0.62 3.00
N VAL A 76 8.59 -0.16 2.19
CA VAL A 76 8.86 -1.59 2.02
C VAL A 76 8.91 -1.88 0.52
N ASP A 77 10.06 -2.27 -0.02
CA ASP A 77 10.15 -2.69 -1.43
C ASP A 77 10.11 -4.23 -1.52
N PRO A 78 9.07 -4.84 -2.13
CA PRO A 78 9.04 -6.29 -2.34
C PRO A 78 10.29 -6.85 -3.05
N ALA A 79 10.91 -6.05 -3.94
CA ALA A 79 12.09 -6.48 -4.69
C ALA A 79 13.32 -6.69 -3.77
N GLU A 80 13.43 -5.97 -2.64
CA GLU A 80 14.48 -6.18 -1.64
C GLU A 80 14.39 -7.56 -0.97
N PHE A 81 13.23 -8.22 -1.07
CA PHE A 81 12.99 -9.57 -0.57
C PHE A 81 13.01 -10.64 -1.68
N ASN A 82 13.51 -10.30 -2.87
CA ASN A 82 13.43 -11.12 -4.08
C ASN A 82 11.98 -11.49 -4.47
N ILE A 83 10.99 -10.66 -4.13
CA ILE A 83 9.59 -10.92 -4.45
C ILE A 83 9.15 -10.09 -5.66
N LEU A 84 8.60 -10.77 -6.67
CA LEU A 84 7.93 -10.16 -7.80
C LEU A 84 6.41 -10.20 -7.59
N LEU A 85 5.75 -9.05 -7.73
CA LEU A 85 4.28 -8.97 -7.67
C LEU A 85 3.70 -9.21 -9.06
N THR A 86 2.75 -10.14 -9.14
CA THR A 86 2.06 -10.52 -10.39
C THR A 86 0.77 -9.72 -10.56
N ASP A 87 0.27 -9.62 -11.79
CA ASP A 87 -0.91 -8.79 -12.13
C ASP A 87 -2.26 -9.43 -11.76
N ASP A 88 -2.28 -10.66 -11.29
CA ASP A 88 -3.45 -11.38 -10.78
C ASP A 88 -3.67 -11.17 -9.26
N GLY A 89 -2.78 -10.42 -8.59
CA GLY A 89 -2.80 -10.22 -7.14
C GLY A 89 -1.86 -11.15 -6.38
N GLY A 90 -1.17 -12.07 -7.07
CA GLY A 90 -0.19 -12.97 -6.48
C GLY A 90 1.18 -12.33 -6.22
N GLN A 91 2.12 -13.20 -5.87
CA GLN A 91 3.54 -12.89 -5.73
C GLN A 91 4.37 -14.15 -6.01
N GLU A 92 5.59 -13.98 -6.52
CA GLU A 92 6.55 -15.06 -6.83
C GLU A 92 7.90 -14.71 -6.24
N VAL A 93 8.66 -15.71 -5.80
CA VAL A 93 10.07 -15.53 -5.45
C VAL A 93 10.87 -15.55 -6.75
N ARG A 94 11.64 -14.50 -7.01
CA ARG A 94 12.60 -14.48 -8.13
C ARG A 94 13.82 -15.28 -7.68
N ASP A 95 14.08 -16.40 -8.35
CA ASP A 95 15.36 -17.08 -8.19
C ASP A 95 16.48 -16.15 -8.67
N ALA A 96 17.55 -16.04 -7.87
CA ALA A 96 18.76 -15.36 -8.30
C ALA A 96 19.34 -16.13 -9.49
N SER A 97 19.23 -15.55 -10.69
CA SER A 97 19.84 -16.06 -11.91
C SER A 97 21.34 -15.80 -11.94
#